data_AF-A6BET7-F1
#
_entry.id   AF-A6BET7-F1
#
_cell.length_a   1.000
_cell.length_b   1.000
_cell.length_c   1.000
_cell.angle_alpha   90.00
_cell.angle_beta   90.00
_cell.angle_gamma   90.00
#
_symmetry.space_group_name_H-M   'P 1'
#
loop_
_entity.id
_entity.type
_entity.pdbx_description
1 polymer ?
#
loop_
_entity_poly.entity_id
_entity_poly.type
_entity_poly.pdbx_seq_one_letter_code
_entity_poly.pdbx_strand_id
1 'polypeptide(L)' 'MKKLDYKFLECVRKMPPLQHVKSKPFDITQSEVAKWLASQPDIMQKIFDMAANHHVIAYDVKTQTWRGAD' A
#
# COMPACT_ATOMS: atom_id res chain seq x y z
N MET A 1 -11.18 15.52 12.32
CA MET A 1 -10.64 14.39 11.53
C MET A 1 -10.24 14.91 10.16
N LYS A 2 -8.95 14.82 9.77
CA LYS A 2 -8.55 15.17 8.40
C LYS A 2 -9.20 14.16 7.45
N LYS A 3 -9.95 14.64 6.45
CA LYS A 3 -10.59 13.80 5.43
C LYS A 3 -9.47 13.13 4.63
N LEU A 4 -9.48 11.80 4.53
CA LEU A 4 -8.53 11.09 3.66
C LEU A 4 -8.80 11.53 2.22
N ASP A 5 -7.79 12.06 1.53
CA ASP A 5 -7.87 12.30 0.10
C ASP A 5 -7.72 10.94 -0.61
N TYR A 6 -8.75 10.55 -1.35
CA TYR A 6 -8.82 9.28 -2.09
C TYR A 6 -8.39 9.41 -3.56
N LYS A 7 -7.90 10.57 -4.00
CA LYS A 7 -7.43 10.77 -5.38
C LYS A 7 -6.36 9.76 -5.82
N PHE A 8 -5.54 9.27 -4.89
CA PHE A 8 -4.54 8.24 -5.19
C PHE A 8 -5.16 6.92 -5.69
N LEU A 9 -6.46 6.68 -5.45
CA LEU A 9 -7.19 5.53 -5.98
C LEU A 9 -7.69 5.73 -7.41
N GLU A 10 -7.66 6.93 -7.98
CA GLU A 10 -8.11 7.12 -9.37
C GLU A 10 -7.24 6.32 -10.36
N CYS A 11 -5.96 6.06 -10.03
CA CYS A 11 -5.08 5.21 -10.84
C CYS A 11 -5.64 3.78 -10.99
N VAL A 12 -6.38 3.28 -9.99
CA VAL A 12 -6.90 1.91 -9.99
C VAL A 12 -8.09 1.71 -10.92
N ARG A 13 -8.68 2.79 -11.42
CA ARG A 13 -9.82 2.71 -12.36
C ARG A 13 -9.43 2.07 -13.70
N LYS A 14 -8.13 2.04 -14.02
CA LYS A 14 -7.58 1.38 -15.21
C LYS A 14 -7.11 -0.06 -14.95
N MET A 15 -7.49 -0.65 -13.81
CA MET A 15 -7.14 -2.01 -13.47
C MET A 15 -7.64 -2.99 -14.54
N PRO A 16 -6.76 -3.84 -15.11
CA PRO A 16 -7.20 -4.89 -16.02
C PRO A 16 -8.06 -5.92 -15.28
N PRO A 17 -8.78 -6.80 -16.00
CA PRO A 17 -9.38 -7.98 -15.39
C PRO A 17 -8.28 -8.82 -14.73
N LEU A 18 -8.38 -9.00 -13.41
CA LEU A 18 -7.42 -9.77 -12.61
C LEU A 18 -8.14 -10.90 -11.88
N GLN A 19 -7.44 -12.01 -11.66
CA GLN A 19 -7.98 -13.13 -10.92
C GLN A 19 -8.08 -12.78 -9.43
N HIS A 20 -9.25 -13.07 -8.87
CA HIS A 20 -9.49 -12.95 -7.44
C HIS A 20 -10.31 -14.16 -7.00
N VAL A 21 -9.62 -15.12 -6.38
CA VAL A 21 -10.26 -16.32 -5.87
C VAL A 21 -10.91 -15.98 -4.53
N LYS A 22 -12.24 -15.94 -4.50
CA LYS A 22 -13.03 -15.79 -3.26
C LYS A 22 -13.11 -17.11 -2.48
N SER A 23 -12.01 -17.87 -2.41
CA SER A 23 -11.96 -19.10 -1.63
C SER A 23 -11.93 -18.76 -0.14
N LYS A 24 -12.50 -19.64 0.69
CA LYS A 24 -12.30 -19.63 2.14
C LYS A 24 -11.30 -20.75 2.49
N PRO A 25 -10.20 -20.46 3.20
CA PRO A 25 -9.76 -19.15 3.68
C PRO A 25 -9.27 -18.25 2.53
N PHE A 26 -9.56 -16.95 2.64
CA PHE A 26 -9.05 -15.95 1.70
C PHE A 26 -7.62 -15.59 2.09
N ASP A 27 -6.69 -15.72 1.15
CA ASP A 27 -5.31 -15.30 1.31
C ASP A 27 -5.03 -14.09 0.41
N ILE A 28 -4.88 -12.92 1.05
CA ILE A 28 -4.58 -11.66 0.37
C ILE A 28 -3.25 -11.73 -0.40
N THR A 29 -2.30 -12.57 0.03
CA THR A 29 -1.00 -12.75 -0.62
C THR A 29 -1.11 -13.49 -1.95
N GLN A 30 -2.23 -14.16 -2.21
CA GLN A 30 -2.53 -14.82 -3.48
C GLN A 30 -3.38 -13.96 -4.42
N SER A 31 -3.97 -12.86 -3.92
CA SER A 31 -4.87 -12.02 -4.73
C SER A 31 -4.08 -11.21 -5.76
N GLU A 32 -4.31 -11.45 -7.06
CA GLU A 32 -3.73 -10.63 -8.12
C GLU A 32 -4.17 -9.16 -8.00
N VAL A 33 -5.42 -8.93 -7.59
CA VAL A 33 -5.94 -7.59 -7.29
C VAL A 33 -5.08 -6.87 -6.24
N ALA A 34 -4.81 -7.51 -5.10
CA ALA A 34 -4.02 -6.89 -4.02
C ALA A 34 -2.58 -6.61 -4.46
N LYS A 35 -1.96 -7.54 -5.19
CA LYS A 35 -0.62 -7.36 -5.77
C LYS A 35 -0.58 -6.19 -6.74
N TRP A 36 -1.56 -6.10 -7.63
CA TRP A 36 -1.64 -5.01 -8.61
C TRP A 36 -1.91 -3.65 -7.96
N LEU A 37 -2.78 -3.60 -6.94
CA LEU A 37 -3.00 -2.38 -6.17
C LEU A 37 -1.70 -1.92 -5.49
N ALA A 38 -0.99 -2.85 -4.83
CA ALA A 38 0.28 -2.55 -4.18
C ALA A 38 1.40 -2.17 -5.15
N SER A 39 1.26 -2.44 -6.46
CA SER A 39 2.22 -2.02 -7.48
C SER A 39 1.94 -0.65 -8.09
N GLN A 40 0.81 0.00 -7.78
CA GLN A 40 0.53 1.34 -8.31
C GLN A 40 1.35 2.40 -7.56
N PRO A 41 2.11 3.27 -8.26
CA PRO A 41 2.97 4.27 -7.61
C PRO A 41 2.24 5.16 -6.60
N ASP A 42 1.03 5.62 -6.92
CA ASP A 42 0.22 6.45 -6.04
C ASP A 42 -0.18 5.72 -4.74
N ILE A 43 -0.45 4.41 -4.84
CA ILE A 43 -0.76 3.57 -3.69
C ILE A 43 0.50 3.32 -2.87
N MET A 44 1.63 2.99 -3.51
CA MET A 44 2.91 2.81 -2.83
C MET A 44 3.31 4.04 -2.03
N GLN A 45 3.22 5.23 -2.65
CA GLN A 45 3.49 6.50 -1.98
C GLN A 45 2.57 6.69 -0.78
N LYS A 46 1.26 6.42 -0.93
CA LYS A 46 0.31 6.57 0.16
C LYS A 46 0.59 5.64 1.34
N ILE A 47 0.94 4.37 1.07
CA ILE A 47 1.29 3.40 2.11
C ILE A 47 2.55 3.85 2.86
N PHE A 48 3.58 4.27 2.13
CA PHE A 48 4.80 4.80 2.70
C PHE A 48 4.55 6.04 3.56
N ASP A 49 3.84 7.04 3.02
CA ASP A 49 3.49 8.27 3.73
C ASP A 49 2.70 7.97 4.99
N MET A 50 1.77 7.01 4.94
CA MET A 50 1.02 6.59 6.11
C MET A 50 1.95 5.97 7.17
N ALA A 51 2.81 5.02 6.79
CA ALA A 51 3.72 4.39 7.74
C ALA A 51 4.69 5.41 8.38
N ALA A 52 5.23 6.34 7.58
CA ALA A 52 6.14 7.38 8.04
C ALA A 52 5.43 8.43 8.92
N ASN A 53 4.28 8.96 8.48
CA ASN A 53 3.55 10.00 9.24
C ASN A 53 2.96 9.47 10.55
N HIS A 54 2.64 8.18 10.61
CA HIS A 54 2.19 7.53 11.84
C HIS A 54 3.37 7.06 12.72
N HIS A 55 4.62 7.35 12.33
CA HIS A 55 5.84 6.96 13.06
C HIS A 55 5.93 5.45 13.32
N VAL A 56 5.37 4.63 12.43
CA VAL A 56 5.47 3.16 12.48
C VAL A 56 6.78 2.69 11.86
N ILE A 57 7.34 3.50 10.96
CA ILE A 57 8.69 3.35 10.41
C ILE A 57 9.49 4.62 10.68
N ALA A 58 10.80 4.46 10.86
CA ALA A 58 11.74 5.55 11.09
C ALA A 58 12.89 5.47 10.10
N TYR A 59 13.34 6.64 9.64
CA TYR A 59 14.53 6.75 8.80
C TYR A 59 15.78 6.91 9.67
N ASP A 60 16.74 6.00 9.50
CA ASP A 60 18.06 6.09 10.11
C ASP A 60 19.01 6.82 9.15
N VAL A 61 19.38 8.04 9.52
CA VAL A 61 20.25 8.90 8.71
C VAL A 61 21.66 8.32 8.59
N LYS A 62 22.13 7.54 9.58
CA LYS A 62 23.49 6.98 9.57
C LYS A 62 23.62 5.85 8.56
N THR A 63 22.61 4.99 8.49
CA THR A 63 22.59 3.84 7.56
C THR A 63 21.88 4.15 6.25
N GLN A 64 21.21 5.30 6.16
CA GLN A 64 20.35 5.69 5.04
C GLN A 64 19.22 4.67 4.77
N THR A 65 18.73 4.01 5.82
CA THR A 65 17.69 2.96 5.71
C THR A 65 16.44 3.31 6.50
N TRP A 66 15.30 2.75 6.08
CA TRP A 66 14.08 2.74 6.88
C TRP A 66 14.02 1.47 7.73
N ARG A 67 13.56 1.59 8.96
CA ARG A 67 13.32 0.48 9.88
C ARG A 67 11.98 0.62 10.59
N GLY A 68 11.46 -0.47 11.14
CA GLY A 68 10.33 -0.41 12.07
C GLY A 68 10.69 0.46 13.29
N ALA A 69 9.73 1.23 13.77
CA ALA A 69 9.92 2.18 14.87
C ALA A 69 9.40 1.64 16.22
N ASP A 70 9.45 0.32 16.43
CA ASP A 70 9.12 -0.34 17.71
C ASP A 70 9.75 0.38 18.92
#